data_AF-A0A7W4V268-F1
#
_entry.id   AF-A0A7W4V268-F1
#
_cell.length_a   1.000
_cell.length_b   1.000
_cell.length_c   1.000
_cell.angle_alpha   90.00
_cell.angle_beta   90.00
_cell.angle_gamma   90.00
#
_symmetry.space_group_name_H-M   'P 1'
#
loop_
_entity.id
_entity.type
_entity.pdbx_description
1 polymer ?
#
loop_
_entity_poly.entity_id
_entity_poly.type
_entity_poly.pdbx_seq_one_letter_code
_entity_poly.pdbx_strand_id
1 'polypeptide(L)'
;MSYQAYLDAIEKKTGKTPQQLLGEASSRGYGPETKASVVVEWLSAEYGVGRGHAMALFGVMKKGAAGAVPEKYVGSGSSHSDVSAVLRLDGIAAREN
;
A
#
# COMPACT_ATOMS: atom_id res chain seq x y z
N MET A 1 8.71 -2.70 11.79
CA MET A 1 8.44 -2.17 10.44
C MET A 1 6.98 -1.79 10.39
N SER A 2 6.70 -0.54 10.06
CA SER A 2 5.36 0.03 10.04
C SER A 2 4.65 -0.29 8.72
N TYR A 3 3.33 -0.06 8.63
CA TYR A 3 2.59 -0.33 7.39
C TYR A 3 3.05 0.60 6.26
N GLN A 4 3.43 1.83 6.62
CA GLN A 4 4.02 2.78 5.68
C GLN A 4 5.32 2.26 5.06
N ALA A 5 6.18 1.58 5.83
CA ALA A 5 7.43 1.01 5.30
C ALA A 5 7.20 -0.03 4.18
N TYR A 6 6.08 -0.76 4.22
CA TYR A 6 5.70 -1.65 3.13
C TYR A 6 5.31 -0.88 1.87
N LEU A 7 4.55 0.21 2.00
CA LEU A 7 4.17 1.06 0.87
C LEU A 7 5.39 1.76 0.26
N ASP A 8 6.28 2.29 1.10
CA ASP A 8 7.54 2.91 0.67
C ASP A 8 8.43 1.92 -0.09
N ALA A 9 8.51 0.66 0.36
CA ALA A 9 9.25 -0.38 -0.34
C ALA A 9 8.63 -0.76 -1.69
N ILE A 10 7.30 -0.67 -1.83
CA ILE A 10 6.63 -0.85 -3.13
C ILE A 10 7.03 0.29 -4.05
N GLU A 11 6.92 1.55 -3.61
CA GLU A 11 7.29 2.71 -4.42
C GLU A 11 8.74 2.67 -4.88
N LYS A 12 9.67 2.28 -4.01
CA LYS A 12 11.08 2.11 -4.39
C LYS A 12 11.29 1.01 -5.44
N LYS A 13 10.43 -0.02 -5.46
CA LYS A 13 10.51 -1.11 -6.44
C LYS A 13 9.83 -0.77 -7.76
N THR A 14 8.65 -0.16 -7.69
CA THR A 14 7.80 0.14 -8.84
C THR A 14 8.18 1.45 -9.51
N GLY A 15 8.87 2.34 -8.79
CA GLY A 15 9.07 3.74 -9.17
C GLY A 15 7.77 4.56 -9.14
N LYS A 16 6.70 4.02 -8.54
CA LYS A 16 5.35 4.59 -8.57
C LYS A 16 4.77 4.68 -7.19
N THR A 17 4.12 5.80 -6.92
CA THR A 17 3.44 6.03 -5.64
C THR A 17 2.31 5.00 -5.42
N PRO A 18 1.97 4.68 -4.16
CA PRO A 18 0.83 3.84 -3.87
C PRO A 18 -0.47 4.33 -4.53
N GLN A 19 -0.69 5.64 -4.60
CA GLN A 19 -1.85 6.23 -5.28
C GLN A 19 -1.85 5.96 -6.79
N GLN A 20 -0.70 6.06 -7.47
CA GLN A 20 -0.59 5.72 -8.89
C GLN A 20 -0.88 4.25 -9.15
N LEU A 21 -0.37 3.35 -8.30
CA LEU A 21 -0.64 1.91 -8.42
C LEU A 21 -2.12 1.59 -8.20
N LEU A 22 -2.80 2.28 -7.28
CA LEU A 22 -4.26 2.15 -7.11
C LEU A 22 -5.04 2.68 -8.33
N GLY A 23 -4.57 3.76 -8.94
CA GLY A 23 -5.13 4.28 -10.19
C GLY A 23 -4.96 3.30 -11.36
N GLU A 24 -3.79 2.65 -11.47
CA GLU A 24 -3.55 1.59 -12.45
C GLU A 24 -4.39 0.36 -12.19
N ALA A 25 -4.49 -0.07 -10.93
CA ALA A 25 -5.35 -1.16 -10.53
C ALA A 25 -6.80 -0.87 -10.96
N SER A 26 -7.29 0.32 -10.67
CA SER A 26 -8.64 0.77 -11.07
C SER A 26 -8.80 0.81 -12.60
N SER A 27 -7.78 1.27 -13.33
CA SER A 27 -7.77 1.29 -14.80
C SER A 27 -7.79 -0.11 -15.42
N ARG A 28 -7.25 -1.11 -14.71
CA ARG A 28 -7.32 -2.54 -15.08
C ARG A 28 -8.64 -3.20 -14.66
N GLY A 29 -9.53 -2.48 -13.98
CA GLY A 29 -10.76 -3.02 -13.41
C GLY A 29 -10.54 -3.79 -12.10
N TYR A 30 -9.39 -3.60 -11.45
CA TYR A 30 -9.14 -4.12 -10.12
C TYR A 30 -9.73 -3.20 -9.06
N GLY A 31 -10.45 -3.79 -8.12
CA GLY A 31 -11.12 -3.09 -7.04
C GLY A 31 -11.27 -3.96 -5.79
N PRO A 32 -12.08 -3.54 -4.81
CA PRO A 32 -12.24 -4.26 -3.54
C PRO A 32 -12.81 -5.68 -3.69
N GLU A 33 -13.50 -5.96 -4.79
CA GLU A 33 -14.05 -7.28 -5.12
C GLU A 33 -13.06 -8.19 -5.86
N THR A 34 -11.95 -7.63 -6.35
CA THR A 34 -10.92 -8.39 -7.05
C THR A 34 -10.18 -9.29 -6.07
N LYS A 35 -9.86 -10.51 -6.52
CA LYS A 35 -9.08 -11.46 -5.71
C LYS A 35 -7.68 -10.89 -5.44
N ALA A 36 -7.25 -10.99 -4.19
CA ALA A 36 -5.92 -10.56 -3.77
C ALA A 36 -4.80 -11.22 -4.60
N SER A 37 -4.99 -12.48 -5.00
CA SER A 37 -4.04 -13.22 -5.84
C SER A 37 -3.80 -12.51 -7.18
N VAL A 38 -4.85 -11.98 -7.82
CA VAL A 38 -4.74 -11.30 -9.13
C VAL A 38 -3.90 -10.04 -9.02
N VAL A 39 -4.14 -9.24 -7.97
CA VAL A 39 -3.37 -8.01 -7.72
C VAL A 39 -1.92 -8.32 -7.35
N VAL A 40 -1.70 -9.37 -6.55
CA VAL A 40 -0.35 -9.83 -6.19
C VAL A 40 0.41 -10.34 -7.41
N GLU A 41 -0.23 -11.15 -8.25
CA GLU A 41 0.38 -11.66 -9.49
C GLU A 41 0.71 -10.53 -10.44
N TRP A 42 -0.19 -9.57 -10.62
CA TRP A 42 0.08 -8.38 -11.44
C TRP A 42 1.30 -7.59 -10.92
N LEU A 43 1.31 -7.24 -9.63
CA LEU A 43 2.41 -6.48 -9.04
C LEU A 43 3.74 -7.26 -9.06
N SER A 44 3.68 -8.57 -8.92
CA SER A 44 4.86 -9.43 -9.03
C SER A 44 5.35 -9.52 -10.48
N ALA A 45 4.45 -9.67 -11.45
CA ALA A 45 4.78 -9.85 -12.86
C ALA A 45 5.34 -8.56 -13.48
N GLU A 46 4.77 -7.40 -13.16
CA GLU A 46 5.17 -6.14 -13.80
C GLU A 46 6.24 -5.38 -13.01
N TYR A 47 6.30 -5.56 -11.70
CA TYR A 47 7.20 -4.78 -10.84
C TYR A 47 8.10 -5.61 -9.92
N GLY A 48 8.01 -6.95 -9.96
CA GLY A 48 8.81 -7.80 -9.06
C GLY A 48 8.50 -7.57 -7.57
N VAL A 49 7.27 -7.13 -7.27
CA VAL A 49 6.83 -6.88 -5.89
C VAL A 49 6.48 -8.21 -5.23
N GLY A 50 7.13 -8.48 -4.11
CA GLY A 50 6.87 -9.70 -3.34
C GLY A 50 5.50 -9.67 -2.65
N ARG A 51 4.92 -10.85 -2.44
CA ARG A 51 3.57 -11.04 -1.87
C ARG A 51 3.28 -10.21 -0.61
N GLY A 52 4.22 -10.08 0.31
CA GLY A 52 4.03 -9.30 1.54
C GLY A 52 3.77 -7.81 1.29
N HIS A 53 4.49 -7.21 0.33
CA HIS A 53 4.32 -5.83 -0.07
C HIS A 53 3.05 -5.65 -0.91
N ALA A 54 2.80 -6.53 -1.86
CA ALA A 54 1.60 -6.49 -2.68
C ALA A 54 0.30 -6.59 -1.84
N MET A 55 0.31 -7.38 -0.77
CA MET A 55 -0.82 -7.48 0.16
C MET A 55 -1.08 -6.18 0.94
N ALA A 56 -0.06 -5.36 1.19
CA ALA A 56 -0.23 -4.05 1.81
C ALA A 56 -1.00 -3.11 0.86
N LEU A 57 -0.59 -3.01 -0.41
CA LEU A 57 -1.32 -2.22 -1.40
C LEU A 57 -2.76 -2.74 -1.61
N PHE A 58 -2.93 -4.07 -1.68
CA PHE A 58 -4.26 -4.68 -1.78
C PHE A 58 -5.15 -4.35 -0.58
N GLY A 59 -4.58 -4.30 0.64
CA GLY A 59 -5.29 -3.86 1.83
C GLY A 59 -5.83 -2.43 1.69
N VAL A 60 -5.01 -1.51 1.17
CA VAL A 60 -5.40 -0.13 0.84
C VAL A 60 -6.49 -0.09 -0.21
N MET A 61 -6.37 -0.86 -1.28
CA MET A 61 -7.38 -0.94 -2.33
C MET A 61 -8.73 -1.46 -1.80
N LYS A 62 -8.70 -2.45 -0.90
CA LYS A 62 -9.92 -3.09 -0.38
C LYS A 62 -10.63 -2.28 0.70
N LYS A 63 -9.89 -1.64 1.60
CA LYS A 63 -10.44 -0.96 2.79
C LYS A 63 -10.30 0.56 2.76
N GLY A 64 -9.62 1.11 1.75
CA GLY A 64 -9.27 2.53 1.66
C GLY A 64 -8.11 2.91 2.59
N ALA A 65 -7.47 4.05 2.34
CA ALA A 65 -6.30 4.55 3.09
C ALA A 65 -6.54 4.67 4.62
N ALA A 66 -7.78 4.97 5.01
CA ALA A 66 -8.18 5.12 6.42
C ALA A 66 -8.62 3.80 7.08
N GLY A 67 -9.01 2.77 6.30
CA GLY A 67 -9.46 1.47 6.82
C GLY A 67 -8.46 0.33 6.63
N ALA A 68 -7.41 0.55 5.85
CA ALA A 68 -6.39 -0.43 5.53
C ALA A 68 -5.31 -0.56 6.59
N VAL A 69 -5.11 0.46 7.41
CA VAL A 69 -4.32 0.35 8.65
C VAL A 69 -5.18 -0.42 9.64
N PRO A 70 -4.83 -1.66 10.04
CA PRO A 70 -5.56 -2.30 11.11
C PRO A 70 -5.30 -1.51 12.40
N GLU A 71 -6.35 -1.27 13.20
CA GLU A 71 -6.33 -0.44 14.43
C GLU A 71 -5.12 -0.69 15.35
N LYS A 72 -4.56 -1.90 15.36
CA LYS A 72 -3.32 -2.25 16.08
C LYS A 72 -2.07 -1.42 15.72
N TYR A 73 -2.03 -0.78 14.55
CA TYR A 73 -0.91 0.10 14.13
C TYR A 73 -1.22 1.59 14.26
N VAL A 74 -2.45 1.96 14.63
CA VAL A 74 -2.86 3.33 14.90
C VAL A 74 -2.82 3.59 16.40
N GLY A 75 -1.94 4.49 16.86
CA GLY A 75 -2.03 5.03 18.22
C GLY A 75 -1.67 4.10 19.38
N SER A 76 -1.07 2.93 19.16
CA SER A 76 -0.72 2.00 20.26
C SER A 76 0.51 2.40 21.09
N GLY A 77 1.17 3.53 20.79
CA GLY A 77 2.29 4.05 21.60
C GLY A 77 3.53 3.13 21.67
N SER A 78 3.60 2.11 20.82
CA SER A 78 4.74 1.18 20.76
C SER A 78 5.76 1.66 19.73
N SER A 79 7.04 1.30 19.86
CA SER A 79 8.11 1.60 18.86
C SER A 79 7.81 1.09 17.44
N HIS A 80 6.69 0.40 17.24
CA HIS A 80 6.24 -0.17 15.96
C HIS A 80 4.96 0.50 15.43
N SER A 81 4.44 1.53 16.09
CA SER A 81 3.20 2.22 15.71
C SER A 81 3.46 3.33 14.70
N ASP A 82 2.59 3.47 13.68
CA ASP A 82 2.61 4.62 12.79
C ASP A 82 2.04 5.85 13.54
N VAL A 83 2.64 7.02 13.31
CA VAL A 83 2.28 8.28 14.00
C VAL A 83 0.93 8.85 13.52
N SER A 84 0.33 8.27 12.46
CA SER A 84 -0.93 8.75 11.89
C SER A 84 -1.80 7.58 11.42
N ALA A 85 -3.11 7.69 11.67
CA ALA A 85 -4.13 6.73 11.23
C ALA A 85 -4.34 6.70 9.71
N VAL A 86 -3.80 7.70 9.01
CA VAL A 86 -3.95 7.89 7.58
C VAL A 86 -2.65 7.49 6.89
N LEU A 87 -2.71 6.45 6.05
CA LEU A 87 -1.60 6.10 5.18
C LEU A 87 -1.36 7.21 4.17
N ARG A 88 -0.10 7.60 4.01
CA ARG A 88 0.31 8.54 2.98
C ARG A 88 0.49 7.78 1.68
N LEU A 89 -0.38 8.09 0.72
CA LEU A 89 -0.41 7.48 -0.61
C LEU A 89 0.23 8.37 -1.68
N ASP A 90 0.50 9.63 -1.31
CA ASP A 90 1.23 10.66 -2.06
C ASP A 90 2.70 10.31 -2.35
N GLY A 91 3.23 9.32 -1.64
CA GLY A 91 4.52 8.71 -1.88
C GLY A 91 5.67 9.33 -1.08
N ILE A 92 6.84 8.69 -1.14
CA ILE A 92 8.04 9.11 -0.42
C ILE A 92 8.50 10.50 -0.90
N ALA A 93 8.30 10.81 -2.18
CA ALA A 93 8.70 12.09 -2.77
C ALA A 93 7.96 13.31 -2.19
N ALA A 94 6.73 13.14 -1.70
CA ALA A 94 5.97 14.21 -1.05
C ALA A 94 6.41 14.47 0.41
N ARG A 95 7.36 13.68 0.93
CA ARG A 95 7.88 13.78 2.30
C ARG A 95 8.95 14.87 2.46
N GLU A 96 9.49 15.43 1.38
CA GLU A 96 10.58 16.43 1.39
C GLU A 96 10.13 17.88 1.14
N ASN A 97 8.88 18.25 1.43
CA ASN A 97 8.46 19.65 1.38
C ASN A 97 7.68 20.11 2.61
#